data_AF-A0AA87YWH3-F1
#
_entry.id   AF-A0AA87YWH3-F1
#
_cell.length_a   1.000
_cell.length_b   1.000
_cell.length_c   1.000
_cell.angle_alpha   90.00
_cell.angle_beta   90.00
_cell.angle_gamma   90.00
#
_symmetry.space_group_name_H-M   'P 1'
#
loop_
_entity.id
_entity.type
_entity.pdbx_description
1 polymer ?
#
loop_
_entity_poly.entity_id
_entity_poly.type
_entity_poly.pdbx_seq_one_letter_code
_entity_poly.pdbx_strand_id
1 'polypeptide(L)'
;MTLPTNSHLFFLLFLGFVFRFPDPVSSVHEPDECLLNFDAFRKLMIQSCRKVSSLDNATGCQYVIHGISMIRSQYLQTSGYFSLPRNELEICWKFFLNLVNEYMPSLPIESFCSYNSSLLSDTCMNIENRSQFEGLISRDDLEHVRVSCNQPLKDDNRCTLCSDSLFSIHKMYFHDAKNGNSFICKAYLFMYAGAFANRFGPTDIGTAKCLFSVDFMGLNRGLETEGRCFWRWGRGVSLALLGRLGGFAVFCYGTREGRQAERKCRCKPRQLPFRAWK
;
A
#
# COMPACT_ATOMS: atom_id res chain seq x y z
N MET A 1 64.81 -25.01 14.76
CA MET A 1 64.70 -24.07 13.62
C MET A 1 63.27 -23.55 13.58
N THR A 2 63.13 -22.24 13.80
CA THR A 2 62.08 -21.32 13.31
C THR A 2 60.60 -21.64 13.54
N LEU A 3 60.03 -20.99 14.57
CA LEU A 3 58.75 -20.23 14.49
C LEU A 3 58.84 -19.13 13.38
N PRO A 4 57.76 -18.46 12.89
CA PRO A 4 56.50 -18.19 13.62
C PRO A 4 55.18 -18.05 12.78
N THR A 5 54.07 -17.97 13.52
CA THR A 5 52.89 -17.06 13.41
C THR A 5 52.41 -16.49 12.06
N ASN A 6 51.10 -16.62 11.77
CA ASN A 6 50.17 -15.48 11.54
C ASN A 6 48.82 -15.96 10.97
N SER A 7 47.85 -16.26 11.83
CA SER A 7 46.44 -16.42 11.43
C SER A 7 45.50 -15.74 12.44
N HIS A 8 45.92 -14.58 12.94
CA HIS A 8 45.07 -13.68 13.74
C HIS A 8 44.95 -12.28 13.13
N LEU A 9 45.57 -12.04 11.97
CA LEU A 9 45.60 -10.72 11.32
C LEU A 9 44.37 -10.40 10.47
N PHE A 10 43.48 -11.38 10.21
CA PHE A 10 42.28 -11.15 9.38
C PHE A 10 41.04 -10.75 10.18
N PHE A 11 41.03 -10.99 11.50
CA PHE A 11 39.85 -10.74 12.34
C PHE A 11 39.78 -9.33 12.95
N LEU A 12 40.84 -8.52 12.83
CA LEU A 12 40.90 -7.16 13.38
C LEU A 12 40.71 -6.05 12.33
N LEU A 13 40.36 -6.39 11.08
CA LEU A 13 40.10 -5.41 10.01
C LEU A 13 38.61 -5.08 9.79
N PHE A 14 37.69 -5.58 10.63
CA PHE A 14 36.26 -5.21 10.57
C PHE A 14 35.72 -4.46 11.80
N LEU A 15 36.57 -4.17 12.80
CA LEU A 15 36.22 -3.38 13.99
C LEU A 15 36.66 -1.90 13.85
N GLY A 16 36.62 -1.39 12.63
CA GLY A 16 37.07 -0.03 12.28
C GLY A 16 36.01 0.82 11.58
N PHE A 17 34.72 0.47 11.67
CA PHE A 17 33.66 1.41 11.30
C PHE A 17 33.33 2.28 12.51
N VAL A 18 34.04 3.40 12.55
CA VAL A 18 33.83 4.58 13.39
C VAL A 18 32.35 4.73 13.77
N PHE A 19 32.04 4.55 15.06
CA PHE A 19 30.85 5.13 15.67
C PHE A 19 30.96 6.65 15.56
N ARG A 20 30.45 7.20 14.45
CA ARG A 20 30.16 8.61 14.36
C ARG A 20 28.84 8.81 15.08
N PHE A 21 28.89 9.15 16.36
CA PHE A 21 27.76 9.74 17.05
C PHE A 21 27.38 11.02 16.27
N PRO A 22 26.14 11.16 15.78
CA PRO A 22 25.64 12.46 15.43
C PRO A 22 25.48 13.25 16.73
N ASP A 23 26.05 14.45 16.77
CA ASP A 23 25.79 15.46 17.80
C ASP A 23 24.27 15.63 18.02
N PRO A 24 23.82 16.04 19.22
CA PRO A 24 22.43 16.36 19.47
C PRO A 24 22.05 17.60 18.66
N VAL A 25 21.59 17.38 17.44
CA VAL A 25 20.92 18.40 16.65
C VAL A 25 19.59 18.69 17.36
N SER A 26 19.54 19.80 18.08
CA SER A 26 18.29 20.49 18.37
C SER A 26 17.69 20.92 17.03
N SER A 27 16.93 20.04 16.39
CA SER A 27 16.16 20.37 15.20
C SER A 27 14.96 21.19 15.64
N VAL A 28 15.03 22.50 15.46
CA VAL A 28 13.84 23.28 15.16
C VAL A 28 13.35 22.77 13.80
N HIS A 29 12.36 21.87 13.79
CA HIS A 29 11.78 21.35 12.56
C HIS A 29 10.98 22.45 11.85
N GLU A 30 11.44 22.81 10.67
CA GLU A 30 10.68 23.49 9.62
C GLU A 30 9.64 22.47 9.06
N PRO A 31 8.37 22.85 8.86
CA PRO A 31 7.31 21.90 8.52
C PRO A 31 7.34 21.59 7.01
N ASP A 32 8.28 20.76 6.58
CA ASP A 32 8.34 20.27 5.18
C ASP A 32 7.65 18.90 5.00
N GLU A 33 7.22 18.25 6.09
CA GLU A 33 6.64 16.91 6.05
C GLU A 33 5.22 16.87 6.62
N CYS A 34 4.29 16.31 5.84
CA CYS A 34 2.91 16.10 6.27
C CYS A 34 2.82 15.02 7.36
N LEU A 35 2.12 15.32 8.46
CA LEU A 35 1.87 14.37 9.56
C LEU A 35 1.00 13.16 9.19
N LEU A 36 0.28 13.19 8.07
CA LEU A 36 -0.54 12.06 7.61
C LEU A 36 0.33 11.00 6.91
N ASN A 37 0.13 9.74 7.32
CA ASN A 37 0.72 8.61 6.62
C ASN A 37 -0.21 8.16 5.48
N PHE A 38 0.27 8.31 4.24
CA PHE A 38 -0.46 7.90 3.04
C PHE A 38 -0.09 6.51 2.52
N ASP A 39 0.89 5.81 3.12
CA ASP A 39 1.40 4.54 2.60
C ASP A 39 0.36 3.44 2.62
N ALA A 40 -0.46 3.37 3.68
CA ALA A 40 -1.53 2.40 3.78
C ALA A 40 -2.58 2.65 2.69
N PHE A 41 -3.01 3.90 2.54
CA PHE A 41 -3.95 4.28 1.49
C PHE A 41 -3.38 4.03 0.09
N ARG A 42 -2.11 4.38 -0.17
CA ARG A 42 -1.39 4.06 -1.40
C ARG A 42 -1.35 2.55 -1.67
N LYS A 43 -0.99 1.73 -0.68
CA LYS A 43 -0.95 0.26 -0.81
C LYS A 43 -2.32 -0.29 -1.19
N LEU A 44 -3.37 0.23 -0.57
CA LEU A 44 -4.75 -0.13 -0.89
C LEU A 44 -5.15 0.30 -2.32
N MET A 45 -4.75 1.49 -2.77
CA MET A 45 -4.92 1.98 -4.15
C MET A 45 -4.11 1.16 -5.19
N ILE A 46 -2.96 0.61 -4.81
CA ILE A 46 -2.15 -0.27 -5.69
C ILE A 46 -2.75 -1.69 -5.76
N GLN A 47 -3.22 -2.19 -4.62
CA GLN A 47 -3.88 -3.49 -4.53
C GLN A 47 -5.23 -3.49 -5.26
N SER A 48 -5.85 -2.31 -5.46
CA SER A 48 -6.90 -2.18 -6.46
C SER A 48 -6.33 -2.37 -7.85
N CYS A 49 -6.66 -3.50 -8.45
CA CYS A 49 -6.35 -3.79 -9.85
C CYS A 49 -7.15 -2.91 -10.84
N ARG A 50 -7.75 -1.80 -10.39
CA ARG A 50 -8.49 -0.84 -11.20
C ARG A 50 -7.77 0.49 -11.20
N LYS A 51 -7.27 0.87 -12.38
CA LYS A 51 -7.22 2.30 -12.70
C LYS A 51 -8.67 2.75 -12.80
N VAL A 52 -9.09 3.62 -11.91
CA VAL A 52 -10.48 4.08 -11.79
C VAL A 52 -10.76 5.13 -12.86
N SER A 53 -10.51 4.76 -14.12
CA SER A 53 -10.60 5.64 -15.27
C SER A 53 -12.04 5.81 -15.78
N SER A 54 -13.01 5.16 -15.14
CA SER A 54 -14.43 5.17 -15.54
C SER A 54 -15.41 5.29 -14.37
N LEU A 55 -15.00 5.80 -13.21
CA LEU A 55 -15.98 6.14 -12.17
C LEU A 55 -16.74 7.37 -12.61
N ASP A 56 -18.05 7.38 -12.38
CA ASP A 56 -18.80 8.63 -12.43
C ASP A 56 -18.29 9.58 -11.34
N ASN A 57 -18.42 10.87 -11.59
CA ASN A 57 -17.82 11.90 -10.74
C ASN A 57 -18.37 11.86 -9.31
N ALA A 58 -19.65 11.54 -9.12
CA ALA A 58 -20.27 11.49 -7.80
C ALA A 58 -19.70 10.35 -6.95
N THR A 59 -19.58 9.16 -7.53
CA THR A 59 -18.90 8.02 -6.88
C THR A 59 -17.44 8.37 -6.59
N GLY A 60 -16.75 9.05 -7.51
CA GLY A 60 -15.37 9.50 -7.30
C GLY A 60 -15.21 10.40 -6.07
N CYS A 61 -16.09 11.39 -5.91
CA CYS A 61 -16.09 12.28 -4.75
C CYS A 61 -16.39 11.55 -3.43
N GLN A 62 -17.22 10.51 -3.44
CA GLN A 62 -17.46 9.67 -2.26
C GLN A 62 -16.20 8.90 -1.86
N TYR A 63 -15.51 8.28 -2.82
CA TYR A 63 -14.25 7.59 -2.57
C TYR A 63 -13.18 8.53 -1.99
N VAL A 64 -13.13 9.78 -2.45
CA VAL A 64 -12.22 10.79 -1.91
C VAL A 64 -12.48 11.05 -0.43
N ILE A 65 -13.73 11.29 -0.02
CA ILE A 65 -14.03 11.49 1.42
C ILE A 65 -13.73 10.22 2.22
N HIS A 66 -14.12 9.07 1.70
CA HIS A 66 -13.88 7.78 2.34
C HIS A 66 -12.39 7.55 2.60
N GLY A 67 -11.53 7.82 1.61
CA GLY A 67 -10.08 7.79 1.77
C GLY A 67 -9.57 8.79 2.80
N ILE A 68 -10.05 10.04 2.77
CA ILE A 68 -9.71 11.05 3.78
C ILE A 68 -10.11 10.60 5.18
N SER A 69 -11.30 10.02 5.33
CA SER A 69 -11.81 9.54 6.61
C SER A 69 -10.97 8.39 7.15
N MET A 70 -10.52 7.48 6.29
CA MET A 70 -9.59 6.41 6.64
C MET A 70 -8.24 6.95 7.11
N ILE A 71 -7.65 7.90 6.36
CA ILE A 71 -6.35 8.50 6.71
C ILE A 71 -6.45 9.27 8.03
N ARG A 72 -7.53 10.03 8.23
CA ARG A 72 -7.80 10.73 9.49
C ARG A 72 -8.03 9.76 10.65
N SER A 73 -8.65 8.61 10.41
CA SER A 73 -8.76 7.54 11.41
C SER A 73 -7.40 6.99 11.82
N GLN A 74 -6.48 6.82 10.88
CA GLN A 74 -5.10 6.41 11.18
C GLN A 74 -4.37 7.49 11.98
N TYR A 75 -4.52 8.77 11.62
CA TYR A 75 -3.98 9.88 12.40
C TYR A 75 -4.58 9.94 13.81
N LEU A 76 -5.88 9.72 13.96
CA LEU A 76 -6.55 9.64 15.25
C LEU A 76 -5.99 8.51 16.10
N GLN A 77 -5.73 7.34 15.51
CA GLN A 77 -5.14 6.21 16.21
C GLN A 77 -3.76 6.52 16.79
N THR A 78 -2.93 7.30 16.09
CA THR A 78 -1.55 7.60 16.50
C THR A 78 -1.44 8.86 17.37
N SER A 79 -2.22 9.89 17.09
CA SER A 79 -2.15 11.20 17.76
C SER A 79 -3.20 11.41 18.84
N GLY A 80 -4.35 10.73 18.75
CA GLY A 80 -5.53 10.99 19.57
C GLY A 80 -6.41 12.15 19.11
N TYR A 81 -6.09 12.81 17.99
CA TYR A 81 -6.84 13.95 17.43
C TYR A 81 -7.59 13.59 16.15
N PHE A 82 -8.80 14.13 15.99
CA PHE A 82 -9.62 13.93 14.79
C PHE A 82 -9.26 14.89 13.66
N SER A 83 -8.80 16.10 14.00
CA SER A 83 -8.51 17.18 13.06
C SER A 83 -7.01 17.47 13.01
N LEU A 84 -6.51 17.78 11.80
CA LEU A 84 -5.14 18.23 11.64
C LEU A 84 -4.94 19.69 12.07
N PRO A 85 -3.74 20.03 12.59
CA PRO A 85 -3.40 21.41 12.89
C PRO A 85 -3.22 22.22 11.59
N ARG A 86 -3.54 23.52 11.64
CA ARG A 86 -3.65 24.38 10.45
C ARG A 86 -2.35 24.51 9.64
N ASN A 87 -1.20 24.44 10.31
CA ASN A 87 0.11 24.55 9.68
C ASN A 87 0.42 23.37 8.73
N GLU A 88 -0.26 22.24 8.90
CA GLU A 88 -0.03 21.01 8.12
C GLU A 88 -1.02 20.84 6.95
N LEU A 89 -2.12 21.60 6.95
CA LEU A 89 -3.28 21.34 6.06
C LEU A 89 -2.91 21.43 4.58
N GLU A 90 -2.25 22.50 4.16
CA GLU A 90 -1.92 22.74 2.75
C GLU A 90 -0.92 21.71 2.21
N ILE A 91 0.11 21.40 3.00
CA ILE A 91 1.14 20.42 2.62
C ILE A 91 0.50 19.03 2.51
N CYS A 92 -0.25 18.61 3.53
CA CYS A 92 -0.95 17.33 3.53
C CYS A 92 -2.00 17.20 2.42
N TRP A 93 -2.74 18.28 2.16
CA TRP A 93 -3.73 18.31 1.08
C TRP A 93 -3.05 18.10 -0.28
N LYS A 94 -1.94 18.79 -0.54
CA LYS A 94 -1.17 18.62 -1.78
C LYS A 94 -0.65 17.18 -1.96
N PHE A 95 -0.14 16.55 -0.90
CA PHE A 95 0.26 15.14 -0.96
C PHE A 95 -0.92 14.22 -1.30
N PHE A 96 -2.07 14.45 -0.68
CA PHE A 96 -3.29 13.70 -0.96
C PHE A 96 -3.75 13.87 -2.42
N LEU A 97 -3.80 15.11 -2.92
CA LEU A 97 -4.18 15.40 -4.30
C LEU A 97 -3.25 14.72 -5.31
N ASN A 98 -1.93 14.78 -5.08
CA ASN A 98 -0.96 14.11 -5.94
C ASN A 98 -1.22 12.60 -6.00
N LEU A 99 -1.49 11.98 -4.86
CA LEU A 99 -1.82 10.56 -4.78
C LEU A 99 -3.13 10.26 -5.53
N VAL A 100 -4.21 11.01 -5.30
CA VAL A 100 -5.47 10.74 -6.01
C VAL A 100 -5.30 10.95 -7.52
N ASN A 101 -4.60 12.00 -7.97
CA ASN A 101 -4.35 12.25 -9.39
C ASN A 101 -3.54 11.13 -10.06
N GLU A 102 -2.64 10.46 -9.34
CA GLU A 102 -1.87 9.31 -9.84
C GLU A 102 -2.78 8.12 -10.22
N TYR A 103 -3.82 7.86 -9.42
CA TYR A 103 -4.69 6.68 -9.57
C TYR A 103 -6.08 6.99 -10.17
N MET A 104 -6.54 8.24 -10.07
CA MET A 104 -7.82 8.77 -10.56
C MET A 104 -7.64 10.07 -11.38
N PRO A 105 -6.83 10.06 -12.46
CA PRO A 105 -6.45 11.28 -13.20
C PRO A 105 -7.62 12.01 -13.88
N SER A 106 -8.77 11.36 -14.03
CA SER A 106 -9.96 11.91 -14.68
C SER A 106 -10.90 12.66 -13.74
N LEU A 107 -10.59 12.74 -12.45
CA LEU A 107 -11.43 13.39 -11.44
C LEU A 107 -10.69 14.63 -10.86
N PRO A 108 -10.91 15.85 -11.40
CA PRO A 108 -10.42 17.05 -10.76
C PRO A 108 -11.25 17.33 -9.49
N ILE A 109 -10.70 16.93 -8.33
CA ILE A 109 -11.40 16.94 -7.03
C ILE A 109 -11.89 18.33 -6.66
N GLU A 110 -11.06 19.36 -6.84
CA GLU A 110 -11.36 20.71 -6.38
C GLU A 110 -12.53 21.33 -7.15
N SER A 111 -12.59 21.11 -8.47
CA SER A 111 -13.66 21.67 -9.30
C SER A 111 -14.96 20.84 -9.27
N PHE A 112 -14.86 19.51 -9.19
CA PHE A 112 -16.06 18.65 -9.22
C PHE A 112 -16.64 18.33 -7.86
N CYS A 113 -15.80 18.12 -6.84
CA CYS A 113 -16.26 17.78 -5.50
C CYS A 113 -16.41 19.03 -4.61
N SER A 114 -15.83 20.17 -5.02
CA SER A 114 -15.77 21.40 -4.21
C SER A 114 -15.11 21.18 -2.84
N TYR A 115 -14.19 20.23 -2.76
CA TYR A 115 -13.41 19.96 -1.55
C TYR A 115 -12.13 20.77 -1.54
N ASN A 116 -11.70 21.16 -0.35
CA ASN A 116 -10.46 21.88 -0.11
C ASN A 116 -9.76 21.34 1.15
N SER A 117 -8.62 21.92 1.50
CA SER A 117 -7.79 21.51 2.64
C SER A 117 -8.51 21.56 4.00
N SER A 118 -9.58 22.34 4.15
CA SER A 118 -10.38 22.43 5.39
C SER A 118 -10.91 21.07 5.83
N LEU A 119 -11.19 20.18 4.89
CA LEU A 119 -11.72 18.84 5.14
C LEU A 119 -10.80 17.97 6.02
N LEU A 120 -9.50 18.27 6.03
CA LEU A 120 -8.53 17.61 6.92
C LEU A 120 -8.60 18.14 8.37
N SER A 121 -9.10 19.37 8.56
CA SER A 121 -9.31 20.02 9.85
C SER A 121 -10.76 20.05 10.33
N ASP A 122 -11.73 19.69 9.48
CA ASP A 122 -13.15 19.85 9.78
C ASP A 122 -13.55 19.11 11.06
N THR A 123 -14.33 19.79 11.91
CA THR A 123 -14.76 19.32 13.23
C THR A 123 -16.24 19.01 13.29
N CYS A 124 -16.60 18.03 14.10
CA CYS A 124 -17.98 17.74 14.48
C CYS A 124 -18.24 18.31 15.87
N MET A 125 -19.21 19.22 16.03
CA MET A 125 -19.61 19.75 17.35
C MET A 125 -18.45 20.29 18.20
N ASN A 126 -17.39 20.83 17.56
CA ASN A 126 -16.14 21.26 18.21
C ASN A 126 -15.39 20.15 18.97
N ILE A 127 -15.61 18.88 18.61
CA ILE A 127 -14.84 17.74 19.10
C ILE A 127 -13.53 17.71 18.32
N GLU A 128 -12.41 17.75 19.04
CA GLU A 128 -11.07 17.76 18.46
C GLU A 128 -10.29 16.48 18.74
N ASN A 129 -10.55 15.83 19.89
CA ASN A 129 -9.79 14.68 20.34
C ASN A 129 -10.66 13.55 20.89
N ARG A 130 -10.02 12.41 21.09
CA ARG A 130 -10.63 11.19 21.63
C ARG A 130 -11.35 11.41 22.96
N SER A 131 -10.71 12.11 23.90
CA SER A 131 -11.27 12.30 25.25
C SER A 131 -12.60 13.07 25.22
N GLN A 132 -12.65 14.13 24.40
CA GLN A 132 -13.89 14.90 24.19
C GLN A 132 -14.98 14.04 23.53
N PHE A 133 -14.61 13.22 22.55
CA PHE A 133 -15.54 12.30 21.90
C PHE A 133 -16.10 11.25 22.86
N GLU A 134 -15.23 10.60 23.63
CA GLU A 134 -15.63 9.60 24.63
C GLU A 134 -16.39 10.22 25.82
N GLY A 135 -16.23 11.52 26.07
CA GLY A 135 -17.01 12.26 27.06
C GLY A 135 -18.45 12.56 26.64
N LEU A 136 -18.75 12.53 25.34
CA LEU A 136 -20.09 12.78 24.80
C LEU A 136 -20.98 11.51 24.82
N ILE A 137 -20.37 10.35 24.59
CA ILE A 137 -21.07 9.07 24.43
C ILE A 137 -20.98 8.29 25.74
N SER A 138 -22.06 7.59 26.12
CA SER A 138 -22.02 6.78 27.35
C SER A 138 -20.98 5.65 27.25
N ARG A 139 -20.45 5.22 28.40
CA ARG A 139 -19.48 4.11 28.43
C ARG A 139 -20.07 2.80 27.91
N ASP A 140 -21.32 2.52 28.24
CA ASP A 140 -22.00 1.29 27.82
C ASP A 140 -22.19 1.26 26.30
N ASP A 141 -22.50 2.41 25.70
CA ASP A 141 -22.63 2.56 24.26
C ASP A 141 -21.29 2.40 23.52
N LEU A 142 -20.21 2.99 24.05
CA LEU A 142 -18.86 2.80 23.52
C LEU A 142 -18.42 1.34 23.63
N GLU A 143 -18.76 0.66 24.74
CA GLU A 143 -18.46 -0.76 24.90
C GLU A 143 -19.26 -1.62 23.92
N HIS A 144 -20.53 -1.28 23.67
CA HIS A 144 -21.33 -1.98 22.67
C HIS A 144 -20.73 -1.86 21.26
N VAL A 145 -20.24 -0.68 20.87
CA VAL A 145 -19.48 -0.48 19.63
C VAL A 145 -18.20 -1.34 19.64
N ARG A 146 -17.46 -1.35 20.75
CA ARG A 146 -16.24 -2.15 20.87
C ARG A 146 -16.51 -3.64 20.70
N VAL A 147 -17.50 -4.20 21.37
CA VAL A 147 -17.88 -5.61 21.25
C VAL A 147 -18.27 -5.94 19.80
N SER A 148 -19.02 -5.06 19.14
CA SER A 148 -19.49 -5.25 17.76
C SER A 148 -18.35 -5.16 16.74
N CYS A 149 -17.37 -4.28 16.96
CA CYS A 149 -16.32 -3.94 15.99
C CYS A 149 -14.97 -4.62 16.25
N ASN A 150 -14.73 -5.20 17.43
CA ASN A 150 -13.46 -5.85 17.80
C ASN A 150 -13.30 -7.26 17.19
N GLN A 151 -13.48 -7.36 15.88
CA GLN A 151 -13.41 -8.59 15.11
C GLN A 151 -13.00 -8.29 13.66
N PRO A 152 -12.56 -9.29 12.87
CA PRO A 152 -12.28 -9.08 11.45
C PRO A 152 -13.56 -8.66 10.71
N LEU A 153 -13.51 -7.52 10.02
CA LEU A 153 -14.68 -6.92 9.34
C LEU A 153 -14.74 -7.22 7.83
N LYS A 154 -13.95 -8.19 7.36
CA LYS A 154 -14.00 -8.63 5.95
C LYS A 154 -15.31 -9.34 5.59
N ASP A 155 -15.98 -9.91 6.58
CA ASP A 155 -17.28 -10.58 6.44
C ASP A 155 -18.43 -9.56 6.53
N ASP A 156 -19.36 -9.61 5.58
CA ASP A 156 -20.44 -8.62 5.47
C ASP A 156 -21.34 -8.61 6.70
N ASN A 157 -21.64 -9.76 7.31
CA ASN A 157 -22.49 -9.81 8.50
C ASN A 157 -21.83 -9.13 9.70
N ARG A 158 -20.53 -9.38 9.92
CA ARG A 158 -19.76 -8.71 10.98
C ARG A 158 -19.62 -7.21 10.73
N CYS A 159 -19.43 -6.84 9.47
CA CYS A 159 -19.40 -5.44 9.07
C CYS A 159 -20.74 -4.74 9.36
N THR A 160 -21.87 -5.36 9.01
CA THR A 160 -23.21 -4.86 9.30
C THR A 160 -23.43 -4.70 10.80
N LEU A 161 -23.09 -5.69 11.62
CA LEU A 161 -23.22 -5.59 13.08
C LEU A 161 -22.45 -4.38 13.65
N CYS A 162 -21.19 -4.20 13.22
CA CYS A 162 -20.38 -3.06 13.64
C CYS A 162 -20.98 -1.73 13.16
N SER A 163 -21.34 -1.61 11.88
CA SER A 163 -21.87 -0.39 11.29
C SER A 163 -23.26 -0.02 11.85
N ASP A 164 -24.14 -0.98 12.09
CA ASP A 164 -25.44 -0.76 12.74
C ASP A 164 -25.28 -0.19 14.16
N SER A 165 -24.31 -0.70 14.92
CA SER A 165 -23.99 -0.15 16.24
C SER A 165 -23.59 1.34 16.14
N LEU A 166 -22.77 1.71 15.15
CA LEU A 166 -22.37 3.10 14.92
C LEU A 166 -23.54 3.98 14.46
N PHE A 167 -24.42 3.46 13.60
CA PHE A 167 -25.62 4.17 13.17
C PHE A 167 -26.58 4.44 14.33
N SER A 168 -26.68 3.51 15.29
CA SER A 168 -27.45 3.71 16.51
C SER A 168 -26.89 4.88 17.33
N ILE A 169 -25.58 4.89 17.57
CA ILE A 169 -24.91 5.99 18.29
C ILE A 169 -25.08 7.32 17.57
N HIS A 170 -24.94 7.36 16.25
CA HIS A 170 -25.15 8.57 15.46
C HIS A 170 -26.54 9.17 15.70
N LYS A 171 -27.59 8.33 15.69
CA LYS A 171 -28.97 8.79 15.90
C LYS A 171 -29.20 9.32 17.33
N MET A 172 -28.58 8.71 18.33
CA MET A 172 -28.77 9.11 19.73
C MET A 172 -28.03 10.41 20.05
N TYR A 173 -26.76 10.52 19.65
CA TYR A 173 -25.85 11.57 20.13
C TYR A 173 -25.64 12.73 19.14
N PHE A 174 -25.93 12.52 17.85
CA PHE A 174 -25.58 13.48 16.79
C PHE A 174 -26.80 13.94 15.96
N HIS A 175 -28.02 13.79 16.48
CA HIS A 175 -29.25 14.18 15.77
C HIS A 175 -29.36 15.69 15.48
N ASP A 176 -28.79 16.53 16.36
CA ASP A 176 -28.78 17.99 16.23
C ASP A 176 -27.63 18.54 15.37
N ALA A 177 -26.78 17.68 14.82
CA ALA A 177 -25.72 18.10 13.92
C ALA A 177 -26.36 18.71 12.65
N LYS A 178 -26.26 20.04 12.50
CA LYS A 178 -26.72 20.77 11.30
C LYS A 178 -26.29 20.03 10.03
N ASN A 179 -27.13 20.01 8.99
CA ASN A 179 -26.97 19.15 7.80
C ASN A 179 -25.56 19.06 7.19
N GLY A 180 -24.73 20.12 7.25
CA GLY A 180 -23.33 20.09 6.81
C GLY A 180 -22.37 19.37 7.79
N ASN A 181 -22.59 19.50 9.10
CA ASN A 181 -21.82 18.83 10.14
C ASN A 181 -22.22 17.36 10.28
N SER A 182 -23.45 16.98 9.89
CA SER A 182 -23.96 15.61 10.06
C SER A 182 -23.07 14.57 9.38
N PHE A 183 -22.57 14.86 8.18
CA PHE A 183 -21.67 13.94 7.48
C PHE A 183 -20.28 13.82 8.15
N ILE A 184 -19.71 14.94 8.60
CA ILE A 184 -18.45 14.96 9.36
C ILE A 184 -18.63 14.20 10.69
N CYS A 185 -19.74 14.42 11.39
CA CYS A 185 -20.08 13.74 12.62
C CYS A 185 -20.26 12.24 12.45
N LYS A 186 -20.93 11.83 11.36
CA LYS A 186 -20.97 10.43 10.97
C LYS A 186 -19.55 9.90 10.76
N ALA A 187 -18.71 10.60 10.00
CA ALA A 187 -17.34 10.16 9.75
C ALA A 187 -16.52 9.98 11.05
N TYR A 188 -16.72 10.83 12.07
CA TYR A 188 -16.03 10.70 13.38
C TYR A 188 -16.32 9.36 14.07
N LEU A 189 -17.56 8.86 14.00
CA LEU A 189 -17.91 7.55 14.57
C LEU A 189 -17.15 6.42 13.87
N PHE A 190 -17.11 6.42 12.54
CA PHE A 190 -16.37 5.42 11.77
C PHE A 190 -14.85 5.56 11.97
N MET A 191 -14.34 6.80 12.07
CA MET A 191 -12.94 7.06 12.39
C MET A 191 -12.56 6.51 13.77
N TYR A 192 -13.38 6.75 14.79
CA TYR A 192 -13.18 6.23 16.14
C TYR A 192 -13.22 4.71 16.16
N ALA A 193 -14.19 4.10 15.46
CA ALA A 193 -14.31 2.65 15.39
C ALA A 193 -13.08 2.00 14.74
N GLY A 194 -12.60 2.55 13.63
CA GLY A 194 -11.38 2.09 12.98
C GLY A 194 -10.14 2.27 13.84
N ALA A 195 -10.03 3.39 14.56
CA ALA A 195 -8.87 3.72 15.37
C ALA A 195 -8.78 2.91 16.67
N PHE A 196 -9.90 2.74 17.39
CA PHE A 196 -9.91 2.27 18.78
C PHE A 196 -10.85 1.09 19.07
N ALA A 197 -11.95 0.94 18.33
CA ALA A 197 -12.88 -0.18 18.56
C ALA A 197 -12.44 -1.46 17.84
N ASN A 198 -11.84 -1.33 16.67
CA ASN A 198 -11.32 -2.44 15.88
C ASN A 198 -9.82 -2.64 16.12
N ARG A 199 -9.45 -3.80 16.66
CA ARG A 199 -8.04 -4.12 16.97
C ARG A 199 -7.10 -4.22 15.76
N PHE A 200 -7.62 -4.37 14.54
CA PHE A 200 -6.80 -4.47 13.32
C PHE A 200 -6.45 -3.08 12.77
N GLY A 201 -7.13 -2.04 13.25
CA GLY A 201 -6.89 -0.66 12.87
C GLY A 201 -7.54 -0.27 11.54
N PRO A 202 -7.48 1.02 11.18
CA PRO A 202 -8.15 1.55 10.00
C PRO A 202 -7.46 1.19 8.68
N THR A 203 -6.22 0.69 8.75
CA THR A 203 -5.40 0.31 7.59
C THR A 203 -5.52 -1.17 7.20
N ASP A 204 -6.18 -1.98 8.04
CA ASP A 204 -6.55 -3.35 7.66
C ASP A 204 -7.53 -3.33 6.48
N ILE A 205 -7.35 -4.23 5.52
CA ILE A 205 -8.14 -4.28 4.28
C ILE A 205 -9.64 -4.49 4.59
N GLY A 206 -9.95 -5.37 5.55
CA GLY A 206 -11.34 -5.65 5.94
C GLY A 206 -11.97 -4.46 6.64
N THR A 207 -11.25 -3.83 7.57
CA THR A 207 -11.70 -2.63 8.26
C THR A 207 -11.87 -1.44 7.30
N ALA A 208 -10.91 -1.23 6.40
CA ALA A 208 -10.94 -0.14 5.42
C ALA A 208 -12.15 -0.28 4.46
N LYS A 209 -12.39 -1.50 3.97
CA LYS A 209 -13.56 -1.82 3.17
C LYS A 209 -14.86 -1.61 3.95
N CYS A 210 -14.94 -2.11 5.17
CA CYS A 210 -16.17 -2.05 5.96
C CYS A 210 -16.52 -0.63 6.41
N LEU A 211 -15.61 0.04 7.13
CA LEU A 211 -15.93 1.30 7.82
C LEU A 211 -15.81 2.52 6.92
N PHE A 212 -14.95 2.45 5.91
CA PHE A 212 -14.72 3.57 5.02
C PHE A 212 -15.23 3.28 3.61
N SER A 213 -15.82 2.13 3.31
CA SER A 213 -16.23 1.75 1.93
C SER A 213 -15.08 1.90 0.93
N VAL A 214 -13.85 1.74 1.43
CA VAL A 214 -12.62 1.75 0.65
C VAL A 214 -12.43 0.32 0.12
N ASP A 215 -13.30 -0.07 -0.80
CA ASP A 215 -13.22 -1.37 -1.47
C ASP A 215 -12.45 -1.24 -2.78
N PHE A 216 -11.22 -1.73 -2.74
CA PHE A 216 -10.34 -1.79 -3.89
C PHE A 216 -10.31 -3.17 -4.55
N MET A 217 -10.94 -4.18 -3.94
CA MET A 217 -10.91 -5.57 -4.41
C MET A 217 -12.19 -6.04 -5.10
N GLY A 218 -13.32 -5.34 -5.01
CA GLY A 218 -14.56 -5.92 -5.51
C GLY A 218 -15.70 -4.96 -5.84
N LEU A 219 -15.66 -4.35 -7.02
CA LEU A 219 -16.92 -4.15 -7.75
C LEU A 219 -17.11 -5.35 -8.69
N ASN A 220 -17.52 -6.48 -8.14
CA ASN A 220 -18.13 -7.54 -8.93
C ASN A 220 -19.65 -7.42 -8.79
N ARG A 221 -20.29 -6.84 -9.80
CA ARG A 221 -21.53 -7.41 -10.31
C ARG A 221 -21.17 -8.11 -11.62
N GLY A 222 -21.01 -9.42 -11.54
CA GLY A 222 -20.83 -10.32 -12.68
C GLY A 222 -19.39 -10.65 -13.05
N LEU A 223 -19.09 -11.94 -13.10
CA LEU A 223 -17.88 -12.61 -13.58
C LEU A 223 -16.68 -12.63 -12.62
N GLU A 224 -16.69 -13.68 -11.79
CA GLU A 224 -15.58 -14.62 -11.63
C GLU A 224 -14.31 -14.21 -12.41
N THR A 225 -13.38 -13.53 -11.75
CA THR A 225 -11.97 -13.45 -12.18
C THR A 225 -11.11 -13.03 -11.01
N GLU A 226 -11.12 -13.84 -9.97
CA GLU A 226 -9.98 -13.96 -9.07
C GLU A 226 -8.82 -14.55 -9.90
N GLY A 227 -7.85 -13.73 -10.31
CA GLY A 227 -6.65 -14.25 -10.99
C GLY A 227 -5.92 -13.31 -11.95
N ARG A 228 -6.49 -12.17 -12.35
CA ARG A 228 -5.84 -11.34 -13.40
C ARG A 228 -4.71 -10.42 -12.93
N CYS A 229 -4.56 -10.15 -11.64
CA CYS A 229 -3.47 -9.29 -11.16
C CYS A 229 -2.11 -10.01 -11.10
N PHE A 230 -2.10 -11.34 -10.94
CA PHE A 230 -0.87 -12.13 -10.88
C PHE A 230 -0.15 -12.25 -12.24
N TRP A 231 -0.90 -12.22 -13.34
CA TRP A 231 -0.35 -12.43 -14.69
C TRP A 231 0.42 -11.24 -15.29
N ARG A 232 0.35 -10.05 -14.68
CA ARG A 232 1.11 -8.88 -15.19
C ARG A 232 2.58 -8.88 -14.73
N TRP A 233 2.88 -9.49 -13.58
CA TRP A 233 4.24 -9.58 -13.06
C TRP A 233 4.95 -10.90 -13.42
N GLY A 234 4.21 -12.00 -13.62
CA GLY A 234 4.77 -13.31 -13.97
C GLY A 234 5.30 -13.46 -15.40
N ARG A 235 4.90 -12.58 -16.34
CA ARG A 235 5.30 -12.69 -17.76
C ARG A 235 6.66 -12.07 -18.10
N GLY A 236 7.15 -11.12 -17.29
CA GLY A 236 8.48 -10.51 -17.52
C GLY A 236 9.64 -11.45 -17.22
N VAL A 237 9.49 -12.31 -16.19
CA VAL A 237 10.56 -13.22 -15.75
C VAL A 237 10.62 -14.48 -16.63
N SER A 238 9.48 -14.94 -17.15
CA SER A 238 9.40 -16.19 -17.92
C SER A 238 9.98 -16.08 -19.34
N LEU A 239 9.83 -14.93 -20.00
CA LEU A 239 10.39 -14.71 -21.35
C LEU A 239 11.92 -14.50 -21.34
N ALA A 240 12.49 -13.99 -20.25
CA ALA A 240 13.93 -13.79 -20.12
C ALA A 240 14.71 -15.12 -19.99
N LEU A 241 14.12 -16.14 -19.36
CA LEU A 241 14.76 -17.45 -19.18
C LEU A 241 14.69 -18.31 -20.45
N LEU A 242 13.59 -18.25 -21.20
CA LEU A 242 13.45 -18.97 -22.47
C LEU A 242 14.39 -18.42 -23.56
N GLY A 243 14.61 -17.10 -23.59
CA GLY A 243 15.58 -16.48 -24.50
C GLY A 243 17.03 -16.89 -24.25
N ARG A 244 17.43 -17.08 -22.98
CA ARG A 244 18.80 -17.49 -22.62
C ARG A 244 19.09 -18.95 -22.94
N LEU A 245 18.12 -19.86 -22.75
CA LEU A 245 18.30 -21.27 -23.11
C LEU A 245 18.27 -21.50 -24.64
N GLY A 246 17.40 -20.79 -25.35
CA GLY A 246 17.33 -20.85 -26.81
C GLY A 246 18.61 -20.35 -27.50
N GLY A 247 19.17 -19.22 -27.03
CA GLY A 247 20.42 -18.68 -27.56
C GLY A 247 21.63 -19.59 -27.34
N PHE A 248 21.70 -20.26 -26.19
CA PHE A 248 22.79 -21.20 -25.88
C PHE A 248 22.76 -22.45 -26.77
N ALA A 249 21.56 -22.99 -27.05
CA ALA A 249 21.42 -24.15 -27.93
C ALA A 249 21.84 -23.87 -29.39
N VAL A 250 21.50 -22.70 -29.93
CA VAL A 250 21.89 -22.28 -31.29
C VAL A 250 23.41 -22.07 -31.39
N PHE A 251 24.02 -21.44 -30.38
CA PHE A 251 25.48 -21.28 -30.32
C PHE A 251 26.22 -22.63 -30.23
N CYS A 252 25.70 -23.58 -29.45
CA CYS A 252 26.27 -24.94 -29.35
C CYS A 252 26.09 -25.76 -30.65
N TYR A 253 24.99 -25.59 -31.39
CA TYR A 253 24.80 -26.28 -32.67
C TYR A 253 25.68 -25.68 -33.78
N GLY A 254 25.76 -24.35 -33.90
CA GLY A 254 26.60 -23.70 -34.91
C GLY A 254 28.10 -23.99 -34.74
N THR A 255 28.58 -24.11 -33.49
CA THR A 255 29.99 -24.46 -33.21
C THR A 255 30.32 -25.95 -33.43
N ARG A 256 29.31 -26.83 -33.46
CA ARG A 256 29.49 -28.27 -33.77
C ARG A 256 29.63 -28.53 -35.28
N GLU A 257 28.87 -27.82 -36.12
CA GLU A 257 29.03 -27.94 -37.58
C GLU A 257 30.38 -27.39 -38.07
N GLY A 258 30.84 -26.26 -37.51
CA GLY A 258 32.16 -25.71 -37.83
C GLY A 258 33.31 -26.68 -37.54
N ARG A 259 33.24 -27.43 -36.43
CA ARG A 259 34.24 -28.46 -36.09
C ARG A 259 34.14 -29.74 -36.90
N GLN A 260 32.98 -30.09 -37.45
CA GLN A 260 32.84 -31.24 -38.35
C GLN A 260 33.34 -30.94 -39.77
N ALA A 261 33.25 -29.69 -40.23
CA ALA A 261 33.81 -29.25 -41.50
C ALA A 261 35.36 -29.34 -41.50
N GLU A 262 36.03 -28.98 -40.40
CA GLU A 262 37.50 -29.09 -40.29
C GLU A 262 38.02 -30.54 -40.26
N ARG A 263 37.21 -31.51 -39.80
CA ARG A 263 37.63 -32.92 -39.74
C ARG A 263 37.58 -33.65 -41.09
N LYS A 264 36.93 -33.10 -42.12
CA LYS A 264 36.86 -33.71 -43.47
C LYS A 264 38.04 -33.34 -44.37
N CYS A 265 38.92 -32.43 -43.97
CA CYS A 265 40.06 -32.00 -44.78
C CYS A 265 41.40 -32.68 -44.44
N ARG A 266 41.41 -33.76 -43.65
CA ARG A 266 42.65 -34.46 -43.30
C ARG A 266 42.60 -35.94 -43.69
N CYS A 267 43.58 -36.32 -44.53
CA CYS A 267 44.02 -37.66 -44.94
C CYS A 267 43.45 -38.22 -46.25
N LYS A 268 44.19 -38.00 -47.35
CA LYS A 268 44.24 -38.89 -48.51
C LYS A 268 45.60 -39.61 -48.51
N PRO A 269 45.69 -40.94 -48.30
CA PRO A 269 46.95 -41.66 -48.43
C PRO A 269 47.25 -41.97 -49.91
N ARG A 270 48.50 -41.74 -50.32
CA ARG A 270 49.05 -42.11 -51.63
C ARG A 270 49.55 -43.57 -51.53
N GLN A 271 48.95 -44.48 -52.30
CA GLN A 271 49.36 -45.89 -52.39
C GLN A 271 50.64 -46.05 -53.22
N LEU A 272 51.53 -46.95 -52.78
CA LEU A 272 52.66 -47.52 -53.55
C LEU A 272 52.48 -49.06 -53.60
N PRO A 273 52.74 -49.72 -54.74
CA PRO A 273 52.40 -51.12 -54.93
C PRO A 273 53.57 -52.06 -54.57
N PHE A 274 53.28 -53.18 -53.91
CA PHE A 274 54.23 -54.28 -53.69
C PHE A 274 53.96 -55.42 -54.69
N ARG A 275 55.03 -55.86 -55.35
CA ARG A 275 55.09 -56.98 -56.30
C ARG A 275 54.84 -58.32 -55.62
N ALA A 276 54.11 -59.21 -56.29
CA ALA A 276 54.01 -60.63 -55.97
C ALA A 276 55.18 -61.41 -56.60
N TRP A 277 55.77 -62.33 -55.82
CA TRP A 277 56.65 -63.38 -56.31
C TRP A 277 55.82 -64.61 -56.68
N LYS A 278 56.10 -65.19 -57.85
CA LYS A 278 55.93 -66.60 -58.17
C LYS A 278 57.06 -67.01 -59.10
#